data_AF-A0A173T376-F1
#
_entry.id   AF-A0A173T376-F1
#
_cell.length_a   1.000
_cell.length_b   1.000
_cell.length_c   1.000
_cell.angle_alpha   90.00
_cell.angle_beta   90.00
_cell.angle_gamma   90.00
#
_symmetry.space_group_name_H-M   'P 1'
#
loop_
_entity.id
_entity.type
_entity.pdbx_description
1 polymer ?
#
loop_
_entity_poly.entity_id
_entity_poly.type
_entity_poly.pdbx_seq_one_letter_code
_entity_poly.pdbx_strand_id
1 'polypeptide(L)'
;MSEGKVKRKIIFLIFAAVMVVAGGCGTDGGDTEASRDLFAMDTYMTVTAYGKGATEAVDQAADEISRLDQLLSTGNEDSEIYKINQSGDGILSEETAYLVERSLDLYEATDGAFDIAIYPVMKAWGFTDDNFRVPDADELRICSR
;
A
#
# COMPACT_ATOMS: atom_id res chain seq x y z
N MET A 1 -42.85 51.83 18.32
CA MET A 1 -42.02 50.68 18.78
C MET A 1 -42.24 49.41 17.93
N SER A 2 -42.54 49.53 16.63
CA SER A 2 -43.01 48.41 15.80
C SER A 2 -42.07 48.11 14.60
N GLU A 3 -41.49 49.13 13.96
CA GLU A 3 -40.75 48.95 12.71
C GLU A 3 -39.45 48.13 12.83
N GLY A 4 -38.70 48.29 13.92
CA GLY A 4 -37.43 47.56 14.12
C GLY A 4 -37.59 46.05 14.32
N LYS A 5 -38.73 45.61 14.87
CA LYS A 5 -39.05 44.18 15.03
C LYS A 5 -39.46 43.54 13.71
N VAL A 6 -40.15 44.30 12.84
CA VAL A 6 -40.56 43.83 11.51
C VAL A 6 -39.36 43.71 10.58
N LYS A 7 -38.45 44.70 10.56
CA LYS A 7 -37.21 44.65 9.75
C LYS A 7 -36.30 43.48 10.15
N ARG A 8 -36.16 43.19 11.45
CA ARG A 8 -35.40 42.02 11.95
C ARG A 8 -36.04 40.68 11.55
N LYS A 9 -37.38 40.57 11.55
CA LYS A 9 -38.09 39.35 11.10
C LYS A 9 -37.98 39.14 9.59
N ILE A 10 -38.05 40.20 8.79
CA ILE A 10 -37.87 40.14 7.33
C ILE A 10 -36.44 39.73 6.97
N ILE A 11 -35.43 40.29 7.65
CA ILE A 11 -34.02 39.90 7.46
C ILE A 11 -33.80 38.42 7.82
N PHE A 12 -34.37 37.94 8.92
CA PHE A 12 -34.28 36.52 9.31
C PHE A 12 -34.98 35.58 8.31
N LEU A 13 -36.12 35.98 7.75
CA LEU A 13 -36.84 35.19 6.74
C LEU A 13 -36.09 35.12 5.40
N ILE A 14 -35.43 36.21 5.00
CA ILE A 14 -34.59 36.22 3.78
C ILE A 14 -33.33 35.34 3.99
N PHE A 15 -32.71 35.39 5.18
CA PHE A 15 -31.55 34.54 5.49
C PHE A 15 -31.90 33.04 5.55
N ALA A 16 -33.08 32.70 6.06
CA ALA A 16 -33.59 31.32 6.07
C ALA A 16 -33.96 30.83 4.65
N ALA A 17 -34.50 31.70 3.80
CA ALA A 17 -34.82 31.35 2.42
C ALA A 17 -33.57 31.11 1.55
N VAL A 18 -32.46 31.81 1.82
CA VAL A 18 -31.17 31.60 1.13
C VAL A 18 -30.50 30.29 1.53
N MET A 19 -30.70 29.81 2.78
CA MET A 19 -30.20 28.50 3.22
C MET A 19 -30.93 27.30 2.58
N VAL A 20 -32.17 27.48 2.13
CA VAL A 20 -32.98 26.40 1.53
C VAL A 20 -32.64 26.17 0.05
N VAL A 21 -31.98 27.13 -0.61
CA VAL A 21 -31.58 27.02 -2.04
C VAL A 21 -30.19 26.37 -2.22
N ALA A 22 -29.47 26.05 -1.14
CA ALA A 22 -28.18 25.35 -1.20
C ALA A 22 -28.29 23.81 -1.12
N GLY A 23 -29.50 23.25 -1.06
CA GLY A 23 -29.74 21.80 -0.94
C GLY A 23 -30.06 21.07 -2.24
N GLY A 24 -29.83 21.69 -3.40
CA GLY A 24 -30.32 21.16 -4.69
C GLY A 24 -29.34 21.38 -5.83
N CYS A 25 -28.25 20.62 -5.85
CA CYS A 25 -27.57 20.29 -7.11
C CYS A 25 -27.43 18.77 -7.16
N GLY A 26 -28.39 18.13 -7.83
CA GLY A 26 -28.23 16.77 -8.28
C GLY A 26 -27.45 16.76 -9.59
N THR A 27 -26.39 15.94 -9.63
CA THR A 27 -26.01 15.20 -10.82
C THR A 27 -25.59 13.81 -10.35
N ASP A 28 -26.39 12.80 -10.69
CA ASP A 28 -25.96 11.40 -10.80
C ASP A 28 -24.75 11.38 -11.74
N GLY A 29 -23.55 11.21 -11.17
CA GLY A 29 -22.27 11.20 -11.88
C GLY A 29 -21.22 10.43 -11.08
N GLY A 30 -21.63 9.26 -10.55
CA GLY A 30 -20.82 8.42 -9.66
C GLY A 30 -19.41 8.20 -10.18
N ASP A 31 -18.44 8.48 -9.32
CA ASP A 31 -16.98 8.33 -9.45
C ASP A 31 -16.48 8.16 -10.90
N THR A 32 -16.20 9.25 -11.62
CA THR A 32 -15.66 9.15 -12.98
C THR A 32 -14.19 8.73 -12.99
N GLU A 33 -13.45 9.13 -11.96
CA GLU A 33 -12.04 8.85 -11.72
C GLU A 33 -11.74 9.06 -10.23
N ALA A 34 -10.89 8.23 -9.65
CA ALA A 34 -10.33 8.42 -8.32
C ALA A 34 -8.86 8.00 -8.31
N SER A 35 -8.04 8.66 -7.49
CA SER A 35 -6.62 8.33 -7.33
C SER A 35 -6.22 8.36 -5.86
N ARG A 36 -5.27 7.50 -5.51
CA ARG A 36 -4.63 7.41 -4.19
C ARG A 36 -3.13 7.27 -4.34
N ASP A 37 -2.39 8.09 -3.61
CA ASP A 37 -0.96 7.96 -3.44
C ASP A 37 -0.67 7.29 -2.09
N LEU A 38 0.28 6.36 -2.08
CA LEU A 38 0.72 5.67 -0.87
C LEU A 38 2.21 5.34 -0.93
N PHE A 39 2.84 5.27 0.23
CA PHE A 39 4.18 4.75 0.41
C PHE A 39 4.09 3.39 1.10
N ALA A 40 4.49 2.32 0.41
CA ALA A 40 4.49 0.95 0.90
C ALA A 40 5.50 0.15 0.07
N MET A 41 5.98 -1.00 0.58
CA MET A 41 6.97 -1.85 -0.12
C MET A 41 8.23 -1.06 -0.50
N ASP A 42 8.65 -0.15 0.38
CA ASP A 42 9.77 0.79 0.20
C ASP A 42 9.72 1.64 -1.07
N THR A 43 8.52 1.92 -1.59
CA THR A 43 8.35 2.75 -2.79
C THR A 43 7.10 3.64 -2.73
N TYR A 44 7.10 4.70 -3.54
CA TYR A 44 5.92 5.53 -3.75
C TYR A 44 5.09 4.95 -4.91
N MET A 45 3.81 4.71 -4.63
CA MET A 45 2.84 4.20 -5.59
C MET A 45 1.67 5.17 -5.75
N THR A 46 1.12 5.21 -6.96
CA THR A 46 -0.14 5.87 -7.27
C THR A 46 -1.09 4.84 -7.87
N VAL A 47 -2.27 4.70 -7.29
CA VAL A 47 -3.34 3.83 -7.79
C VAL A 47 -4.48 4.71 -8.30
N THR A 48 -4.87 4.51 -9.55
CA THR A 48 -5.95 5.28 -10.18
C THR A 48 -7.01 4.32 -10.72
N ALA A 49 -8.27 4.59 -10.43
CA ALA A 49 -9.42 3.86 -10.95
C ALA A 49 -10.40 4.81 -11.65
N TYR A 50 -11.20 4.26 -12.55
CA TYR A 50 -12.16 5.00 -13.38
C TYR A 50 -13.54 4.34 -13.34
N GLY A 51 -14.58 5.16 -13.41
CA GLY A 51 -15.97 4.69 -13.42
C GLY A 51 -16.53 4.36 -12.04
N LYS A 52 -17.83 4.04 -12.01
CA LYS A 52 -18.61 3.93 -10.78
C LYS A 52 -17.92 3.04 -9.74
N GLY A 53 -17.70 3.59 -8.54
CA GLY A 53 -17.02 2.91 -7.44
C GLY A 53 -15.50 3.07 -7.46
N ALA A 54 -14.94 3.94 -8.32
CA ALA A 54 -13.50 4.17 -8.37
C ALA A 54 -12.92 4.59 -7.01
N THR A 55 -13.65 5.38 -6.22
CA THR A 55 -13.17 5.80 -4.88
C THR A 55 -13.00 4.59 -3.96
N GLU A 56 -14.01 3.73 -3.88
CA GLU A 56 -13.94 2.51 -3.07
C GLU A 56 -12.86 1.55 -3.57
N ALA A 57 -12.68 1.43 -4.89
CA ALA A 57 -11.66 0.58 -5.49
C ALA A 57 -10.23 1.05 -5.15
N VAL A 58 -9.93 2.35 -5.22
CA VAL A 58 -8.60 2.86 -4.86
C VAL A 58 -8.34 2.75 -3.36
N ASP A 59 -9.36 2.92 -2.51
CA ASP A 59 -9.24 2.74 -1.07
C ASP A 59 -8.95 1.27 -0.72
N GLN A 60 -9.71 0.31 -1.29
CA GLN A 60 -9.46 -1.13 -1.07
C GLN A 60 -8.10 -1.59 -1.61
N ALA A 61 -7.66 -1.06 -2.76
CA ALA A 61 -6.34 -1.37 -3.30
C ALA A 61 -5.22 -0.85 -2.39
N ALA A 62 -5.36 0.36 -1.83
CA ALA A 62 -4.38 0.92 -0.90
C ALA A 62 -4.29 0.09 0.40
N ASP A 63 -5.43 -0.35 0.93
CA ASP A 63 -5.51 -1.22 2.11
C ASP A 63 -4.82 -2.56 1.84
N GLU A 64 -5.07 -3.17 0.68
CA GLU A 64 -4.49 -4.45 0.31
C GLU A 64 -2.98 -4.38 0.08
N ILE A 65 -2.50 -3.33 -0.60
CA ILE A 65 -1.06 -3.07 -0.75
C ILE A 65 -0.40 -2.94 0.63
N SER A 66 -1.02 -2.21 1.55
CA SER A 66 -0.50 -2.03 2.91
C SER A 66 -0.51 -3.33 3.72
N ARG A 67 -1.51 -4.20 3.52
CA ARG A 67 -1.57 -5.53 4.12
C ARG A 67 -0.44 -6.42 3.61
N LEU A 68 -0.23 -6.45 2.29
CA LEU A 68 0.82 -7.25 1.66
C LEU A 68 2.22 -6.77 2.04
N ASP A 69 2.43 -5.46 2.15
CA ASP A 69 3.69 -4.89 2.64
C ASP A 69 4.03 -5.41 4.04
N GLN A 70 3.05 -5.43 4.95
CA GLN A 70 3.24 -5.98 6.29
C GLN A 70 3.48 -7.48 6.29
N LEU A 71 2.78 -8.24 5.43
CA LEU A 71 2.86 -9.70 5.37
C LEU A 71 4.19 -10.20 4.80
N LEU A 72 4.69 -9.53 3.75
CA LEU A 72 5.78 -10.00 2.90
C LEU A 72 7.13 -9.29 3.15
N SER A 73 7.16 -8.24 3.96
CA SER A 73 8.39 -7.47 4.22
C SER A 73 9.51 -8.33 4.82
N THR A 74 10.74 -8.17 4.34
CA THR A 74 11.93 -8.79 4.94
C THR A 74 12.45 -8.06 6.17
N GLY A 75 11.95 -6.85 6.45
CA GLY A 75 12.42 -5.97 7.53
C GLY A 75 11.43 -5.78 8.68
N ASN A 76 10.16 -6.10 8.47
CA ASN A 76 9.14 -6.05 9.53
C ASN A 76 9.18 -7.33 10.38
N GLU A 77 9.49 -7.21 11.68
CA GLU A 77 9.62 -8.35 12.60
C GLU A 77 8.33 -9.18 12.74
N ASP A 78 7.18 -8.56 12.45
CA ASP A 78 5.88 -9.23 12.51
C ASP A 78 5.51 -9.99 11.23
N SER A 79 6.26 -9.82 10.13
CA SER A 79 5.96 -10.46 8.84
C SER A 79 6.28 -11.96 8.85
N GLU A 80 5.63 -12.72 7.96
CA GLU A 80 5.91 -14.16 7.82
C GLU A 80 7.31 -14.40 7.25
N ILE A 81 7.72 -13.56 6.30
CA ILE A 81 9.03 -13.66 5.63
C ILE A 81 10.18 -13.36 6.61
N TYR A 82 10.05 -12.33 7.45
CA TYR A 82 11.07 -12.03 8.47
C TYR A 82 11.21 -13.20 9.42
N LYS A 83 10.09 -13.74 9.93
CA LYS A 83 10.10 -14.86 10.88
C LYS A 83 10.81 -16.07 10.29
N ILE A 84 10.48 -16.47 9.06
CA ILE A 84 11.15 -17.59 8.38
C ILE A 84 12.64 -17.32 8.16
N ASN A 85 13.02 -16.10 7.77
CA ASN A 85 14.42 -15.75 7.61
C ASN A 85 15.23 -15.88 8.92
N GLN A 86 14.59 -15.75 10.09
CA GLN A 86 15.24 -15.91 11.39
C GLN A 86 15.26 -17.35 11.89
N SER A 87 14.16 -18.10 11.72
CA SER A 87 14.04 -19.47 12.24
C SER A 87 14.61 -20.52 11.29
N GLY A 88 14.58 -20.28 9.97
CA GLY A 88 14.92 -21.26 8.94
C GLY A 88 13.79 -22.27 8.65
N ASP A 89 12.71 -22.23 9.42
CA ASP A 89 11.50 -23.04 9.25
C ASP A 89 10.25 -22.27 9.75
N GLY A 90 9.06 -22.66 9.29
CA GLY A 90 7.84 -21.97 9.71
C GLY A 90 6.60 -22.44 8.98
N ILE A 91 5.45 -22.03 9.50
CA ILE A 91 4.16 -22.23 8.85
C ILE A 91 3.81 -20.92 8.15
N LEU A 92 3.64 -21.00 6.83
CA LEU A 92 3.18 -19.90 5.99
C LEU A 92 1.67 -19.90 5.87
N SER A 93 1.10 -18.72 5.69
CA SER A 93 -0.25 -18.60 5.13
C SER A 93 -0.29 -19.19 3.71
N GLU A 94 -1.47 -19.58 3.26
CA GLU A 94 -1.67 -20.12 1.90
C GLU A 94 -1.19 -19.15 0.82
N GLU A 95 -1.41 -17.85 1.01
CA GLU A 95 -0.98 -16.81 0.08
C GLU A 95 0.56 -16.70 0.01
N THR A 96 1.24 -16.65 1.15
CA THR A 96 2.72 -16.61 1.17
C THR A 96 3.31 -17.91 0.61
N ALA A 97 2.72 -19.06 0.94
CA ALA A 97 3.15 -20.36 0.40
C ALA A 97 3.02 -20.40 -1.12
N TYR A 98 1.89 -19.94 -1.68
CA TYR A 98 1.70 -19.84 -3.12
C TYR A 98 2.79 -18.98 -3.79
N LEU A 99 3.13 -17.83 -3.21
CA LEU A 99 4.18 -16.96 -3.76
C LEU A 99 5.58 -17.60 -3.69
N VAL A 100 5.88 -18.31 -2.60
CA VAL A 100 7.14 -19.06 -2.48
C VAL A 100 7.20 -20.19 -3.51
N GLU A 101 6.15 -20.99 -3.65
CA GLU A 101 6.09 -22.06 -4.65
C GLU A 101 6.28 -21.50 -6.07
N ARG A 102 5.56 -20.43 -6.41
CA ARG A 102 5.70 -19.79 -7.72
C ARG A 102 7.11 -19.24 -7.96
N SER A 103 7.76 -18.76 -6.91
CA SER A 103 9.13 -18.26 -6.96
C SER A 103 10.15 -19.38 -7.18
N LEU A 104 9.94 -20.55 -6.57
CA LEU A 104 10.75 -21.74 -6.80
C LEU A 104 10.59 -22.27 -8.23
N ASP A 105 9.36 -22.26 -8.77
CA ASP A 105 9.14 -22.59 -10.20
C ASP A 105 9.94 -21.65 -11.12
N LEU A 106 10.02 -20.36 -10.77
CA LEU A 106 10.81 -19.39 -11.53
C LEU A 106 12.31 -19.61 -11.37
N TYR A 107 12.77 -19.99 -10.19
CA TYR A 107 14.16 -20.38 -9.96
C TYR A 107 14.57 -21.52 -10.90
N GLU A 108 13.76 -22.58 -10.98
CA GLU A 108 14.00 -23.69 -11.89
C GLU A 108 13.92 -23.27 -13.35
N ALA A 109 12.88 -22.52 -13.73
CA ALA A 109 12.68 -22.08 -15.12
C ALA A 109 13.74 -21.10 -15.63
N THR A 110 14.51 -20.49 -14.74
CA THR A 110 15.58 -19.53 -15.06
C THR A 110 16.98 -20.08 -14.80
N ASP A 111 17.12 -21.39 -14.56
CA ASP A 111 18.39 -22.03 -14.20
C ASP A 111 19.11 -21.31 -13.03
N GLY A 112 18.33 -20.86 -12.05
CA GLY A 112 18.81 -20.17 -10.85
C GLY A 112 19.13 -18.69 -11.03
N ALA A 113 18.81 -18.07 -12.17
CA ALA A 113 19.02 -16.62 -12.35
C ALA A 113 18.06 -15.76 -11.49
N PHE A 114 16.85 -16.25 -11.24
CA PHE A 114 15.93 -15.68 -10.26
C PHE A 114 15.99 -16.50 -8.97
N ASP A 115 16.53 -15.94 -7.89
CA ASP A 115 16.70 -16.64 -6.61
C ASP A 115 16.18 -15.78 -5.45
N ILE A 116 15.10 -16.24 -4.81
CA ILE A 116 14.52 -15.57 -3.64
C ILE A 116 15.33 -15.76 -2.36
N ALA A 117 16.29 -16.68 -2.33
CA ALA A 117 17.20 -16.92 -1.22
C ALA A 117 18.47 -16.04 -1.28
N ILE A 118 18.55 -15.06 -2.20
CA ILE A 118 19.69 -14.14 -2.37
C ILE A 118 19.92 -13.19 -1.18
N TYR A 119 19.00 -13.14 -0.21
CA TYR A 119 19.00 -12.18 0.89
C TYR A 119 20.33 -12.10 1.68
N PRO A 120 21.03 -13.20 2.04
CA PRO A 120 22.33 -13.13 2.72
C PRO A 120 23.40 -12.41 1.90
N VAL A 121 23.39 -12.60 0.57
CA VAL A 121 24.29 -11.89 -0.35
C VAL A 121 23.95 -10.40 -0.36
N MET A 122 22.66 -10.04 -0.46
CA MET A 122 22.23 -8.63 -0.42
C MET A 122 22.67 -7.94 0.89
N LYS A 123 22.56 -8.65 2.02
CA LYS A 123 23.04 -8.16 3.33
C LYS A 123 24.54 -7.96 3.36
N ALA A 124 25.33 -8.89 2.80
CA ALA A 124 26.78 -8.72 2.71
C ALA A 124 27.15 -7.44 1.94
N TRP A 125 26.45 -7.15 0.85
CA TRP A 125 26.65 -5.93 0.06
C TRP A 125 26.14 -4.64 0.73
N GLY A 126 25.41 -4.73 1.84
CA GLY A 126 24.87 -3.58 2.58
C GLY A 126 23.57 -3.02 2.01
N PHE A 127 22.83 -3.78 1.18
CA PHE A 127 21.56 -3.31 0.62
C PHE A 127 20.41 -3.27 1.65
N THR A 128 20.58 -3.94 2.79
CA THR A 128 19.54 -4.03 3.83
C THR A 128 19.68 -2.97 4.93
N ASP A 129 20.83 -2.29 5.00
CA ASP A 129 21.16 -1.33 6.05
C ASP A 129 21.87 -0.07 5.55
N ASP A 130 21.88 0.15 4.23
CA ASP A 130 22.55 1.24 3.51
C ASP A 130 24.07 1.35 3.72
N ASN A 131 24.71 0.35 4.35
CA ASN A 131 26.16 0.32 4.53
C ASN A 131 26.87 -0.31 3.33
N PHE A 132 26.69 0.33 2.16
CA PHE A 132 27.14 -0.19 0.88
C PHE A 132 28.65 -0.45 0.85
N ARG A 133 29.02 -1.66 0.46
CA ARG A 133 30.41 -2.08 0.32
C ARG A 133 30.57 -3.17 -0.72
N VAL A 134 31.81 -3.45 -1.09
CA VAL A 134 32.18 -4.63 -1.89
C VAL A 134 32.67 -5.72 -0.92
N PRO A 135 31.92 -6.82 -0.73
CA PRO A 135 32.37 -7.96 0.06
C PRO A 135 33.56 -8.68 -0.58
N ASP A 136 34.37 -9.34 0.23
CA ASP A 136 35.40 -10.22 -0.29
C ASP A 136 34.83 -11.58 -0.74
N ALA A 137 35.67 -12.37 -1.43
CA ALA A 137 35.25 -13.64 -1.99
C ALA A 137 34.95 -14.72 -0.93
N ASP A 138 35.60 -14.65 0.24
CA ASP A 138 35.40 -15.62 1.31
C ASP A 138 34.05 -15.40 1.99
N GLU A 139 33.67 -14.14 2.20
CA GLU A 139 32.35 -13.75 2.71
C GLU A 139 31.22 -14.20 1.77
N LEU A 140 31.33 -13.92 0.46
CA LEU A 140 30.31 -14.32 -0.51
C LEU A 140 30.18 -15.86 -0.66
N ARG A 141 31.26 -16.61 -0.44
CA ARG A 141 31.22 -18.08 -0.41
C ARG A 141 30.42 -18.63 0.76
N ILE A 142 30.40 -17.92 1.89
CA ILE A 142 29.60 -18.32 3.07
C ILE A 142 28.12 -18.06 2.80
N CYS A 143 27.80 -16.97 2.11
CA CYS A 143 26.42 -16.57 1.80
C CYS A 143 25.74 -17.37 0.68
N SER A 144 26.49 -18.12 -0.13
CA SER A 144 25.98 -18.91 -1.28
C SER A 144 25.75 -20.39 -0.98
N ARG A 145 25.65 -20.77 0.29
CA ARG A 145 25.34 -22.11 0.77
C ARG A 145 23.99 -22.14 1.47
#